data_AF-A0A1F8R0T8-F1
#
_entry.id   AF-A0A1F8R0T8-F1
#
_cell.length_a   1.000
_cell.length_b   1.000
_cell.length_c   1.000
_cell.angle_alpha   90.00
_cell.angle_beta   90.00
_cell.angle_gamma   90.00
#
_symmetry.space_group_name_H-M   'P 1'
#
loop_
_entity.id
_entity.type
_entity.pdbx_description
1 polymer ?
#
loop_
_entity_poly.entity_id
_entity_poly.type
_entity_poly.pdbx_seq_one_letter_code
_entity_poly.pdbx_strand_id
1 'polypeptide(L)' 'MIVPHFGDQPFWARRVHALGASPPPIPRRRLTAERLAQALLDATRDSQMQAQAQQLSERIRAENGVERAIEILTGKP' A
#
# COMPACT_ATOMS: atom_id res chain seq x y z
N MET A 1 -4.84 -0.37 -1.66
CA MET A 1 -5.96 -1.17 -2.22
C MET A 1 -7.27 -0.50 -1.84
N ILE A 2 -8.06 -0.06 -2.82
CA ILE A 2 -9.28 0.73 -2.54
C ILE A 2 -10.44 -0.17 -2.09
N VAL A 3 -10.62 -1.34 -2.71
CA VAL A 3 -11.72 -2.27 -2.37
C VAL A 3 -11.15 -3.66 -2.04
N PRO A 4 -10.93 -4.01 -0.77
CA PRO A 4 -10.54 -5.37 -0.37
C PRO A 4 -11.69 -6.36 -0.51
N HIS A 5 -11.42 -7.48 -1.17
CA HIS A 5 -12.41 -8.53 -1.48
C HIS A 5 -12.22 -9.77 -0.61
N PHE A 6 -11.03 -10.37 -0.58
CA PHE A 6 -10.76 -11.61 0.14
C PHE A 6 -9.28 -11.81 0.46
N GLY A 7 -8.97 -12.76 1.34
CA GLY A 7 -7.61 -13.15 1.69
C GLY A 7 -6.90 -12.11 2.55
N ASP A 8 -5.65 -11.83 2.22
CA ASP A 8 -4.79 -10.86 2.90
C ASP A 8 -5.09 -9.40 2.49
N GLN A 9 -5.94 -9.19 1.49
CA GLN A 9 -6.30 -7.87 0.98
C GLN A 9 -6.78 -6.89 2.07
N PRO A 10 -7.64 -7.25 3.05
CA PRO A 10 -8.03 -6.34 4.12
C PRO A 10 -6.85 -5.92 5.02
N PHE A 11 -5.90 -6.83 5.25
CA PHE A 11 -4.69 -6.52 6.00
C PHE A 11 -3.83 -5.51 5.24
N TRP A 12 -3.52 -5.81 3.97
CA TRP A 12 -2.70 -4.91 3.15
C TRP A 12 -3.37 -3.57 2.88
N ALA A 13 -4.69 -3.53 2.70
CA ALA A 13 -5.43 -2.29 2.53
C ALA A 13 -5.32 -1.38 3.77
N ARG A 14 -5.43 -1.95 4.98
CA ARG A 14 -5.17 -1.21 6.22
C ARG A 14 -3.71 -0.79 6.35
N ARG A 15 -2.77 -1.65 5.97
CA ARG A 15 -1.33 -1.37 6.08
C ARG A 15 -0.91 -0.19 5.21
N VAL A 16 -1.31 -0.18 3.94
CA VAL A 16 -0.98 0.90 2.99
C VAL A 16 -1.67 2.21 3.39
N HIS A 17 -2.92 2.15 3.87
CA HIS A 17 -3.61 3.33 4.38
C HIS A 17 -2.93 3.91 5.63
N ALA A 18 -2.50 3.05 6.57
CA ALA A 18 -1.77 3.47 7.76
C ALA A 18 -0.40 4.10 7.45
N LEU A 19 0.20 3.75 6.31
CA LEU A 19 1.42 4.38 5.79
C LEU A 19 1.13 5.69 5.03
N GLY A 20 -0.13 6.12 4.94
CA GLY A 20 -0.52 7.32 4.21
C GLY A 20 -0.38 7.20 2.69
N ALA A 21 -0.16 6.00 2.15
CA ALA A 21 0.07 5.76 0.72
C ALA A 21 -1.19 5.26 -0.02
N SER A 22 -2.36 5.31 0.64
CA SER A 22 -3.64 5.09 -0.02
C SER A 22 -4.79 5.78 0.71
N PRO A 23 -5.91 6.04 0.01
CA PRO A 23 -7.15 6.43 0.66
C PRO A 23 -7.63 5.34 1.64
N PRO A 24 -8.59 5.66 2.53
CA PRO A 24 -9.26 4.67 3.34
C PRO A 24 -9.88 3.57 2.48
N PRO A 25 -9.72 2.28 2.83
CA PRO A 25 -10.35 1.21 2.06
C PRO A 25 -11.87 1.25 2.17
N ILE A 26 -12.55 1.03 1.05
CA ILE A 26 -14.00 0.94 0.95
C ILE A 26 -14.39 -0.52 1.23
N PRO A 27 -15.12 -0.81 2.32
CA PRO A 27 -15.65 -2.16 2.54
C PRO A 27 -16.57 -2.53 1.38
N ARG A 28 -16.48 -3.77 0.86
CA ARG A 28 -17.26 -4.21 -0.31
C ARG A 28 -18.77 -3.94 -0.18
N ARG A 29 -19.34 -4.14 1.01
CA ARG A 29 -20.77 -3.87 1.31
C ARG A 29 -21.16 -2.38 1.22
N ARG A 30 -20.18 -1.49 1.14
CA ARG A 30 -20.32 -0.03 1.06
C ARG A 30 -19.78 0.52 -0.26
N LEU A 31 -19.46 -0.35 -1.23
CA LEU A 31 -19.00 0.07 -2.54
C LEU A 31 -20.16 0.69 -3.33
N THR A 32 -19.93 1.89 -3.83
CA THR A 32 -20.82 2.62 -4.76
C THR A 32 -19.93 3.31 -5.79
N ALA A 33 -20.48 3.69 -6.94
CA ALA A 33 -19.72 4.38 -7.98
C ALA A 33 -19.16 5.71 -7.46
N GLU A 34 -19.94 6.44 -6.67
CA GLU A 34 -19.59 7.72 -6.09
C GLU A 34 -18.43 7.60 -5.11
N ARG A 35 -18.48 6.62 -4.20
CA ARG A 35 -17.40 6.39 -3.24
C ARG A 35 -16.10 5.94 -3.93
N LEU A 36 -16.23 5.12 -4.98
CA LEU A 36 -15.06 4.70 -5.75
C LEU A 36 -14.44 5.87 -6.51
N ALA A 37 -15.26 6.69 -7.17
CA ALA A 37 -14.80 7.88 -7.88
C ALA A 37 -14.09 8.86 -6.94
N GLN A 38 -14.67 9.11 -5.76
CA GLN A 38 -14.03 9.97 -4.75
C GLN A 38 -12.69 9.41 -4.28
N ALA A 39 -12.61 8.11 -3.97
CA ALA A 39 -11.35 7.49 -3.55
C ALA A 39 -10.27 7.54 -4.63
N LEU A 40 -10.63 7.44 -5.92
CA LEU A 40 -9.69 7.60 -7.03
C LEU A 40 -9.22 9.06 -7.17
N LEU A 41 -10.11 10.03 -6.97
CA LEU A 41 -9.75 11.45 -6.95
C LEU A 41 -8.80 11.73 -5.78
N ASP A 42 -9.09 11.25 -4.57
CA ASP A 42 -8.23 11.41 -3.41
C ASP A 42 -6.84 10.79 -3.69
N ALA A 43 -6.80 9.57 -4.21
CA ALA A 43 -5.56 8.87 -4.54
C ALA A 43 -4.68 9.60 -5.57
N THR A 44 -5.28 10.42 -6.44
CA THR A 44 -4.57 11.08 -7.55
C THR A 44 -4.36 12.58 -7.32
N ARG A 45 -5.02 13.18 -6.32
CA ARG A 45 -4.95 14.63 -6.08
C ARG A 45 -4.38 15.01 -4.72
N ASP A 46 -4.30 14.06 -3.79
CA ASP A 46 -3.66 14.29 -2.51
C ASP A 46 -2.13 14.25 -2.68
N SER A 47 -1.50 15.43 -2.71
CA SER A 47 -0.05 15.58 -2.85
C SER A 47 0.73 15.01 -1.67
N GLN A 48 0.14 15.00 -0.47
CA GLN A 48 0.77 14.38 0.70
C GLN A 48 0.78 12.85 0.55
N MET A 49 -0.33 12.26 0.09
CA MET A 49 -0.40 10.83 -0.20
C MET A 49 0.60 10.41 -1.28
N GLN A 50 0.74 11.22 -2.34
CA GLN A 50 1.75 10.99 -3.38
C GLN A 50 3.17 11.04 -2.83
N ALA A 51 3.48 12.02 -1.98
CA ALA A 51 4.80 12.12 -1.34
C ALA A 51 5.09 10.91 -0.44
N GLN A 52 4.11 10.44 0.34
CA GLN A 52 4.26 9.24 1.17
C GLN A 52 4.47 7.98 0.33
N ALA A 53 3.72 7.82 -0.76
CA ALA A 53 3.89 6.71 -1.69
C ALA A 53 5.29 6.72 -2.34
N GLN A 54 5.78 7.90 -2.73
CA GLN A 54 7.12 8.07 -3.29
C GLN A 54 8.20 7.69 -2.28
N GLN A 55 8.15 8.24 -1.06
CA GLN A 55 9.10 7.91 0.01
C GLN A 55 9.10 6.41 0.36
N LEU A 56 7.92 5.79 0.42
CA LEU A 56 7.80 4.36 0.64
C LEU A 56 8.46 3.56 -0.50
N SER A 57 8.26 3.97 -1.74
CA SER A 57 8.86 3.31 -2.90
C SER A 57 10.38 3.42 -2.92
N GLU A 58 10.93 4.57 -2.51
CA GLU A 58 12.38 4.79 -2.41
C GLU A 58 13.00 3.87 -1.36
N ARG A 59 12.36 3.74 -0.20
CA ARG A 59 12.79 2.82 0.86
C ARG A 59 12.79 1.37 0.37
N ILE A 60 11.71 0.93 -0.26
CA ILE A 60 11.60 -0.43 -0.80
C ILE A 60 12.68 -0.69 -1.86
N ARG A 61 12.96 0.29 -2.74
CA ARG A 61 14.01 0.16 -3.76
C ARG A 61 15.42 0.10 -3.18
N ALA A 62 15.64 0.71 -2.02
CA ALA A 62 16.92 0.66 -1.32
C ALA A 62 17.13 -0.66 -0.55
N GLU A 63 16.09 -1.51 -0.44
CA GLU A 63 16.21 -2.81 0.21
C GLU A 63 16.81 -3.85 -0.74
N ASN A 64 17.84 -4.57 -0.28
CA ASN A 64 18.27 -5.84 -0.91
C ASN A 64 17.75 -7.03 -0.11
N GLY A 65 16.42 -7.15 -0.01
CA GLY A 65 15.78 -8.09 0.91
C GLY A 65 16.10 -9.57 0.62
N VAL A 66 16.24 -9.95 -0.65
CA VAL A 66 16.53 -11.34 -1.04
C VAL A 66 17.97 -11.70 -0.69
N GLU A 67 18.94 -10.87 -1.07
CA GLU A 67 20.35 -11.09 -0.71
C GLU A 67 20.49 -11.19 0.81
N ARG A 68 19.91 -10.23 1.53
CA ARG A 68 19.96 -10.24 3.00
C ARG A 68 19.32 -11.49 3.61
N ALA A 69 18.25 -12.00 3.04
CA ALA A 69 17.62 -13.25 3.49
C ALA A 69 18.54 -14.46 3.26
N ILE A 70 19.23 -14.52 2.12
CA ILE A 70 20.22 -15.58 1.82
C ILE A 70 21.38 -15.53 2.82
N GLU A 71 21.91 -14.34 3.10
CA GLU A 71 22.98 -14.18 4.09
C GLU A 71 22.58 -14.73 5.46
N ILE A 72 21.36 -14.39 5.91
CA ILE A 72 20.83 -14.84 7.20
C ILE A 72 20.63 -16.35 7.23
N LEU A 73 20.12 -16.94 6.15
CA LEU A 73 19.81 -18.38 6.10
C LEU A 73 21.06 -19.25 5.92
N THR A 74 22.09 -18.75 5.23
CA THR A 74 23.28 -19.53 4.88
C THR A 74 24.50 -19.22 5.73
N GLY A 75 24.49 -18.09 6.46
CA GLY A 75 25.63 -17.60 7.24
C GLY A 75 26.83 -17.18 6.40
N LYS A 76 26.65 -17.04 5.08
CA LYS A 76 27.67 -16.60 4.13
C LYS A 76 27.26 -15.25 3.54
N PRO A 77 28.21 -14.34 3.29
CA PRO A 77 27.92 -13.17 2.46
C PRO A 77 27.46 -13.63 1.06
#